data_AF-L1KXF9-F1
#
_entry.id   AF-L1KXF9-F1
#
_cell.length_a   1.000
_cell.length_b   1.000
_cell.length_c   1.000
_cell.angle_alpha   90.00
_cell.angle_beta   90.00
_cell.angle_gamma   90.00
#
_symmetry.space_group_name_H-M   'P 1'
#
loop_
_entity.id
_entity.type
_entity.pdbx_description
1 polymer ?
#
loop_
_entity_poly.entity_id
_entity_poly.type
_entity_poly.pdbx_seq_one_letter_code
_entity_poly.pdbx_strand_id
1 'polypeptide(L)'
;MVTEGELSVRLKAYEGRAAVVGGVGKDPVNAPMIRHWCEAMGDTNPAYTGPDAIAPPTMLQAWTMGGLSGHESGRSKLSGRSERSGRSQASGRSAAYEELLALLDGAGCTSVVATDCEQEYLRVLRPGDEIAFDSVVESVSGRKNTRLGAGYFVTTRMDVRVGDELVGTHRFRIFKYAPAAARSGAAGGDSKRQNAERQNAERQNAERQNAESQDAESQDAESQGPARQAPKRRDAESQDSERQGPERQAPARQAPERQDAASQGPERQDPEKQDPRQEPKPRRPRPVVNRDNAGFWEGVARHELLIQRCTDCATLRFPWLPGCNACGSAEWDTVRASGEGIVHSYVVMHHPPFPAFDPPYAVGLVELTEGVRIVSNVVGVPYDKVRIGMAVRLEFVRYDEELELPVFRADDAEEVGDGLPPLRIPITRTLVVAGAIASRDYQDVHHDPELARRRGSPDIFMNILTTNGLVGRYITDHFGPGAVLRKVAIRLGAPNYPGDTMVLTGTIEAIDGDTATVKVVGDNGIGRHVTGTVTVTVPKPLVSPAPVTLSEGALR
;
A
#
# COMPACT_ATOMS: atom_id res chain seq x y z
N MET A 1 -11.74 49.75 7.49
CA MET A 1 -11.85 48.34 7.04
C MET A 1 -11.71 48.35 5.52
N VAL A 2 -10.85 47.51 4.96
CA VAL A 2 -10.72 47.35 3.51
C VAL A 2 -11.99 46.66 3.01
N THR A 3 -12.64 47.16 1.97
CA THR A 3 -13.83 46.49 1.42
C THR A 3 -13.45 45.17 0.76
N GLU A 4 -14.39 44.23 0.60
CA GLU A 4 -14.10 42.92 -0.01
C GLU A 4 -13.56 43.04 -1.45
N GLY A 5 -14.07 44.01 -2.21
CA GLY A 5 -13.60 44.31 -3.56
C GLY A 5 -12.16 44.84 -3.56
N GLU A 6 -11.85 45.78 -2.66
CA GLU A 6 -10.47 46.30 -2.50
C GLU A 6 -9.48 45.21 -2.06
N LEU A 7 -9.89 44.33 -1.14
CA LEU A 7 -9.05 43.21 -0.72
C LEU A 7 -8.75 42.28 -1.89
N SER A 8 -9.75 41.92 -2.69
CA SER A 8 -9.58 41.03 -3.84
C SER A 8 -8.62 41.62 -4.89
N VAL A 9 -8.71 42.92 -5.16
CA VAL A 9 -7.76 43.63 -6.05
C VAL A 9 -6.33 43.60 -5.48
N ARG A 10 -6.17 43.87 -4.19
CA ARG A 10 -4.86 43.83 -3.53
C ARG A 10 -4.23 42.44 -3.55
N LEU A 11 -5.02 41.40 -3.30
CA LEU A 11 -4.56 40.01 -3.34
C LEU A 11 -4.13 39.61 -4.76
N LYS A 12 -4.87 40.04 -5.79
CA LYS A 12 -4.52 39.80 -7.20
C LYS A 12 -3.18 40.42 -7.61
N ALA A 13 -2.77 41.53 -7.01
CA ALA A 13 -1.46 42.14 -7.28
C ALA A 13 -0.25 41.28 -6.84
N TYR A 14 -0.48 40.18 -6.11
CA TYR A 14 0.57 39.22 -5.77
C TYR A 14 0.78 38.14 -6.83
N GLU A 15 -0.12 37.97 -7.80
CA GLU A 15 0.10 37.03 -8.91
C GLU A 15 1.37 37.40 -9.69
N GLY A 16 2.19 36.39 -9.99
CA GLY A 16 3.50 36.57 -10.63
C GLY A 16 4.62 37.01 -9.68
N ARG A 17 4.33 37.38 -8.43
CA ARG A 17 5.38 37.70 -7.45
C ARG A 17 6.00 36.42 -6.89
N ALA A 18 7.31 36.46 -6.65
CA ALA A 18 8.02 35.34 -6.05
C ALA A 18 7.45 34.99 -4.67
N ALA A 19 7.22 33.72 -4.41
CA ALA A 19 6.86 33.17 -3.11
C ALA A 19 8.09 32.66 -2.33
N VAL A 20 9.10 32.15 -3.03
CA VAL A 20 10.43 31.76 -2.53
C VAL A 20 11.45 32.15 -3.59
N VAL A 21 12.60 32.69 -3.19
CA VAL A 21 13.74 32.99 -4.07
C VAL A 21 14.99 32.37 -3.49
N GLY A 22 15.70 31.57 -4.28
CA GLY A 22 16.95 30.91 -3.87
C GLY A 22 16.75 29.97 -2.68
N GLY A 23 15.62 29.25 -2.64
CA GLY A 23 15.38 28.22 -1.64
C GLY A 23 16.37 27.08 -1.82
N VAL A 24 16.87 26.53 -0.72
CA VAL A 24 17.75 25.36 -0.71
C VAL A 24 17.15 24.32 0.21
N GLY A 25 17.15 23.06 -0.23
CA GLY A 25 16.75 21.92 0.58
C GLY A 25 17.62 21.83 1.82
N LYS A 26 17.01 21.44 2.94
CA LYS A 26 17.73 21.40 4.23
C LYS A 26 18.83 20.36 4.27
N ASP A 27 18.58 19.26 3.60
CA ASP A 27 19.41 18.08 3.56
C ASP A 27 19.58 17.70 2.08
N PRO A 28 20.76 17.24 1.65
CA PRO A 28 20.87 16.53 0.39
C PRO A 28 19.88 15.37 0.39
N VAL A 29 19.45 14.94 -0.80
CA VAL A 29 18.72 13.68 -0.93
C VAL A 29 19.53 12.58 -0.25
N ASN A 30 18.90 11.80 0.63
CA ASN A 30 19.63 10.86 1.47
C ASN A 30 18.83 9.60 1.78
N ALA A 31 19.54 8.48 1.90
CA ALA A 31 18.96 7.16 2.14
C ALA A 31 18.14 7.04 3.44
N PRO A 32 18.53 7.64 4.59
CA PRO A 32 17.71 7.61 5.80
C PRO A 32 16.30 8.20 5.60
N MET A 33 16.18 9.37 4.95
CA MET A 33 14.88 9.97 4.68
C MET A 33 14.05 9.17 3.67
N ILE A 34 14.68 8.60 2.65
CA ILE A 34 14.02 7.71 1.69
C ILE A 34 13.43 6.49 2.42
N ARG A 35 14.22 5.87 3.31
CA ARG A 35 13.78 4.71 4.09
C ARG A 35 12.59 5.05 4.99
N HIS A 36 12.64 6.16 5.72
CA HIS A 36 11.53 6.58 6.58
C HIS A 36 10.26 6.89 5.80
N TRP A 37 10.38 7.46 4.60
CA TRP A 37 9.24 7.62 3.71
C TRP A 37 8.64 6.28 3.31
N CYS A 38 9.47 5.34 2.86
CA CYS A 38 9.02 4.01 2.46
C CYS A 38 8.34 3.26 3.62
N GLU A 39 8.91 3.31 4.83
CA GLU A 39 8.31 2.74 6.04
C GLU A 39 6.96 3.39 6.38
N ALA A 40 6.85 4.71 6.31
CA ALA A 40 5.61 5.43 6.62
C ALA A 40 4.50 5.13 5.60
N MET A 41 4.84 5.02 4.31
CA MET A 41 3.88 4.73 3.24
C MET A 41 3.63 3.23 3.05
N GLY A 42 4.43 2.36 3.69
CA GLY A 42 4.47 0.92 3.43
C GLY A 42 4.93 0.58 2.01
N ASP A 43 5.73 1.44 1.39
CA ASP A 43 6.22 1.28 0.02
C ASP A 43 7.45 0.36 0.00
N THR A 44 7.34 -0.75 -0.71
CA THR A 44 8.37 -1.79 -0.76
C THR A 44 9.05 -1.87 -2.13
N ASN A 45 8.96 -0.82 -2.95
CA ASN A 45 9.58 -0.84 -4.26
C ASN A 45 11.11 -1.01 -4.13
N PRO A 46 11.71 -2.07 -4.74
CA PRO A 46 13.14 -2.34 -4.61
C PRO A 46 14.02 -1.20 -5.12
N ALA A 47 13.53 -0.34 -6.02
CA ALA A 47 14.25 0.82 -6.53
C ALA A 47 14.63 1.84 -5.43
N TYR A 48 13.95 1.82 -4.28
CA TYR A 48 14.17 2.78 -3.19
C TYR A 48 15.15 2.28 -2.13
N THR A 49 15.82 1.15 -2.37
CA THR A 49 16.71 0.50 -1.41
C THR A 49 18.09 0.19 -2.02
N GLY A 50 19.08 -0.03 -1.16
CA GLY A 50 20.44 -0.38 -1.60
C GLY A 50 21.32 0.83 -1.99
N PRO A 51 22.52 0.55 -2.56
CA PRO A 51 23.49 1.59 -2.91
C PRO A 51 23.04 2.48 -4.07
N ASP A 52 22.23 1.93 -4.99
CA ASP A 52 21.70 2.64 -6.16
C ASP A 52 20.29 3.18 -5.95
N ALA A 53 19.87 3.30 -4.68
CA ALA A 53 18.54 3.74 -4.32
C ALA A 53 18.19 5.08 -4.96
N ILE A 54 16.98 5.18 -5.50
CA ILE A 54 16.39 6.45 -5.93
C ILE A 54 15.40 6.92 -4.87
N ALA A 55 15.16 8.24 -4.80
CA ALA A 55 14.06 8.74 -3.98
C ALA A 55 12.72 8.47 -4.68
N PRO A 56 11.68 8.00 -3.96
CA PRO A 56 10.32 7.98 -4.46
C PRO A 56 9.95 9.33 -5.07
N PRO A 57 9.45 9.41 -6.32
CA PRO A 57 9.20 10.69 -6.98
C PRO A 57 8.31 11.64 -6.16
N THR A 58 7.31 11.08 -5.48
CA THR A 58 6.37 11.80 -4.61
C THR A 58 7.01 12.45 -3.37
N MET A 59 8.28 12.17 -3.08
CA MET A 59 9.08 12.89 -2.08
C MET A 59 9.54 14.28 -2.55
N LEU A 60 9.29 14.69 -3.80
CA LEU A 60 9.77 15.97 -4.35
C LEU A 60 9.54 17.15 -3.39
N GLN A 61 8.35 17.25 -2.81
CA GLN A 61 8.02 18.30 -1.85
C GLN A 61 8.74 18.12 -0.50
N ALA A 62 8.98 16.90 -0.03
CA ALA A 62 9.64 16.66 1.26
C ALA A 62 11.02 17.33 1.35
N TRP A 63 11.73 17.42 0.23
CA TRP A 63 13.05 18.07 0.13
C TRP A 63 12.97 19.60 0.19
N THR A 64 11.82 20.20 -0.12
CA THR A 64 11.61 21.65 -0.07
C THR A 64 10.89 22.10 1.21
N MET A 65 10.44 21.14 2.03
CA MET A 65 9.75 21.43 3.29
C MET A 65 10.71 21.97 4.35
N GLY A 66 10.27 23.08 4.96
CA GLY A 66 11.01 23.74 6.05
C GLY A 66 11.14 22.91 7.33
N GLY A 67 10.46 21.77 7.49
CA GLY A 67 10.55 20.95 8.71
C GLY A 67 10.20 21.71 10.00
N LEU A 68 10.57 21.17 11.17
CA LEU A 68 10.23 21.75 12.48
C LEU A 68 10.62 23.23 12.64
N SER A 69 11.85 23.62 12.32
CA SER A 69 12.29 25.02 12.46
C SER A 69 11.62 25.99 11.47
N GLY A 70 10.97 25.48 10.41
CA GLY A 70 10.13 26.29 9.52
C GLY A 70 8.79 26.70 10.14
N HIS A 71 8.32 25.98 11.18
CA HIS A 71 7.04 26.25 11.86
C HIS A 71 7.20 27.11 13.13
N GLU A 72 8.42 27.39 13.60
CA GLU A 72 8.69 28.18 14.81
C GLU A 72 8.31 29.66 14.68
N SER A 73 8.24 30.19 13.45
CA SER A 73 7.82 31.57 13.16
C SER A 73 6.38 31.91 13.62
N GLY A 74 5.54 30.89 13.88
CA GLY A 74 4.21 31.07 14.46
C GLY A 74 4.18 31.10 15.99
N ARG A 75 5.14 30.46 16.68
CA ARG A 75 5.15 30.33 18.16
C ARG A 75 5.79 31.53 18.87
N SER A 76 6.70 32.26 18.21
CA SER A 76 7.40 33.42 18.78
C SER A 76 6.46 34.56 19.22
N LYS A 77 5.23 34.65 18.68
CA LYS A 77 4.28 35.71 19.07
C LYS A 77 3.69 35.56 20.48
N LEU A 78 3.79 34.38 21.13
CA LEU A 78 3.28 34.20 22.50
C LEU A 78 4.30 34.50 23.60
N SER A 79 5.61 34.52 23.32
CA SER A 79 6.64 34.62 24.38
C SER A 79 7.28 36.01 24.55
N GLY A 80 6.92 36.99 23.72
CA GLY A 80 7.38 38.39 23.86
C GLY A 80 8.91 38.59 23.78
N ARG A 81 9.69 37.57 23.43
CA ARG A 81 11.14 37.64 23.34
C ARG A 81 11.57 37.89 21.91
N SER A 82 12.03 39.12 21.65
CA SER A 82 12.74 39.49 20.43
C SER A 82 14.08 38.78 20.40
N GLU A 83 14.25 37.79 19.51
CA GLU A 83 15.55 37.19 19.25
C GLU A 83 16.34 38.06 18.24
N ARG A 84 17.37 38.72 18.76
CA ARG A 84 18.47 39.28 17.99
C ARG A 84 19.44 38.16 17.61
N SER A 85 19.12 37.41 16.57
CA SER A 85 20.13 36.65 15.82
C SER A 85 19.74 36.61 14.34
N GLY A 86 20.52 37.30 13.51
CA GLY A 86 20.26 37.59 12.10
C GLY A 86 20.36 36.40 11.14
N ARG A 87 19.65 35.30 11.41
CA ARG A 87 19.37 34.22 10.44
C ARG A 87 17.93 33.76 10.57
N SER A 88 16.97 34.61 10.22
CA SER A 88 15.56 34.20 10.05
C SER A 88 15.29 33.50 8.69
N GLN A 89 16.30 32.81 8.14
CA GLN A 89 16.25 32.11 6.84
C GLN A 89 15.39 30.84 6.84
N ALA A 90 14.68 30.52 7.93
CA ALA A 90 14.11 29.19 8.16
C ALA A 90 12.89 28.82 7.29
N SER A 91 12.27 29.76 6.57
CA SER A 91 11.12 29.46 5.70
C SER A 91 11.42 29.57 4.19
N GLY A 92 12.53 30.22 3.80
CA GLY A 92 12.80 30.60 2.41
C GLY A 92 11.75 31.54 1.78
N ARG A 93 10.72 31.97 2.51
CA ARG A 93 9.62 32.76 1.96
C ARG A 93 10.07 34.17 1.61
N SER A 94 9.55 34.70 0.52
CA SER A 94 9.74 36.10 0.14
C SER A 94 8.91 37.03 1.03
N ALA A 95 9.35 38.28 1.18
CA ALA A 95 8.56 39.32 1.84
C ALA A 95 7.17 39.50 1.21
N ALA A 96 7.07 39.38 -0.12
CA ALA A 96 5.81 39.47 -0.84
C ALA A 96 4.81 38.39 -0.39
N TYR A 97 5.28 37.17 -0.20
CA TYR A 97 4.41 36.08 0.22
C TYR A 97 4.01 36.19 1.69
N GLU A 98 4.91 36.64 2.56
CA GLU A 98 4.57 36.92 3.95
C GLU A 98 3.52 38.02 4.08
N GLU A 99 3.64 39.10 3.30
CA GLU A 99 2.63 40.16 3.21
C GLU A 99 1.28 39.62 2.71
N LEU A 100 1.26 38.80 1.66
CA LEU A 100 0.04 38.17 1.16
C LEU A 100 -0.66 37.37 2.26
N LEU A 101 0.08 36.55 2.99
CA LEU A 101 -0.47 35.75 4.08
C LEU A 101 -0.96 36.63 5.24
N ALA A 102 -0.23 37.69 5.58
CA ALA A 102 -0.62 38.64 6.62
C ALA A 102 -1.88 39.44 6.26
N LEU A 103 -2.08 39.79 4.98
CA LEU A 103 -3.30 40.42 4.50
C LEU A 103 -4.51 39.50 4.65
N LEU A 104 -4.35 38.21 4.33
CA LEU A 104 -5.39 37.22 4.53
C LEU A 104 -5.70 37.03 6.04
N ASP A 105 -4.68 36.97 6.89
CA ASP A 105 -4.86 36.90 8.35
C ASP A 105 -5.59 38.13 8.90
N GLY A 106 -5.21 39.33 8.45
CA GLY A 106 -5.86 40.58 8.82
C GLY A 106 -7.32 40.69 8.32
N ALA A 107 -7.69 39.92 7.30
CA ALA A 107 -9.06 39.77 6.83
C ALA A 107 -9.85 38.66 7.56
N GLY A 108 -9.28 38.07 8.61
CA GLY A 108 -9.89 37.00 9.40
C GLY A 108 -9.67 35.59 8.83
N CYS A 109 -8.94 35.44 7.72
CA CYS A 109 -8.63 34.14 7.12
C CYS A 109 -7.43 33.47 7.82
N THR A 110 -7.59 33.13 9.09
CA THR A 110 -6.52 32.62 9.96
C THR A 110 -6.28 31.12 9.85
N SER A 111 -7.18 30.38 9.20
CA SER A 111 -7.07 28.93 9.02
C SER A 111 -6.66 28.60 7.58
N VAL A 112 -5.92 27.50 7.41
CA VAL A 112 -5.42 27.06 6.11
C VAL A 112 -5.62 25.56 5.95
N VAL A 113 -5.96 25.14 4.74
CA VAL A 113 -5.97 23.73 4.34
C VAL A 113 -5.37 23.60 2.94
N ALA A 114 -4.58 22.57 2.69
CA ALA A 114 -4.15 22.22 1.34
C ALA A 114 -5.29 21.50 0.61
N THR A 115 -5.54 21.87 -0.64
CA THR A 115 -6.65 21.29 -1.41
C THR A 115 -6.18 20.57 -2.66
N ASP A 116 -5.06 20.98 -3.26
CA ASP A 116 -4.58 20.40 -4.52
C ASP A 116 -3.05 20.36 -4.51
N CYS A 117 -2.52 19.28 -5.06
CA CYS A 117 -1.09 19.06 -5.26
C CYS A 117 -0.90 18.46 -6.65
N GLU A 118 -0.08 19.11 -7.46
CA GLU A 118 0.31 18.63 -8.78
C GLU A 118 1.83 18.65 -8.87
N GLN A 119 2.42 17.50 -9.16
CA GLN A 119 3.86 17.31 -9.29
C GLN A 119 4.18 16.69 -10.63
N GLU A 120 5.15 17.26 -11.33
CA GLU A 120 5.76 16.66 -12.53
C GLU A 120 7.21 16.29 -12.21
N TYR A 121 7.60 15.08 -12.57
CA TYR A 121 8.90 14.49 -12.26
C TYR A 121 9.70 14.36 -13.56
N LEU A 122 10.66 15.26 -13.75
CA LEU A 122 11.45 15.32 -14.98
C LEU A 122 12.71 14.46 -14.86
N ARG A 123 13.30 14.42 -13.67
CA ARG A 123 14.48 13.63 -13.35
C ARG A 123 14.32 12.91 -12.03
N VAL A 124 14.77 11.66 -12.00
CA VAL A 124 14.82 10.86 -10.77
C VAL A 124 15.89 11.41 -9.82
N LEU A 125 15.51 11.63 -8.56
CA LEU A 125 16.42 12.07 -7.50
C LEU A 125 17.17 10.88 -6.88
N ARG A 126 18.43 11.10 -6.53
CA ARG A 126 19.36 10.13 -5.96
C ARG A 126 20.06 10.68 -4.72
N PRO A 127 20.46 9.82 -3.77
CA PRO A 127 21.30 10.21 -2.65
C PRO A 127 22.51 11.06 -3.08
N GLY A 128 22.72 12.19 -2.41
CA GLY A 128 23.76 13.18 -2.72
C GLY A 128 23.28 14.37 -3.55
N ASP A 129 22.11 14.31 -4.19
CA ASP A 129 21.55 15.47 -4.89
C ASP A 129 21.27 16.63 -3.92
N GLU A 130 21.78 17.81 -4.23
CA GLU A 130 21.48 19.04 -3.50
C GLU A 130 20.34 19.80 -4.19
N ILE A 131 19.25 20.00 -3.45
CA ILE A 131 18.03 20.59 -3.98
C ILE A 131 18.06 22.10 -3.84
N ALA A 132 17.80 22.82 -4.93
CA ALA A 132 17.46 24.24 -4.95
C ALA A 132 16.04 24.43 -5.49
N PHE A 133 15.35 25.49 -5.09
CA PHE A 133 14.00 25.76 -5.58
C PHE A 133 13.61 27.23 -5.50
N ASP A 134 12.83 27.65 -6.49
CA ASP A 134 12.14 28.94 -6.50
C ASP A 134 10.64 28.69 -6.62
N SER A 135 9.83 29.61 -6.10
CA SER A 135 8.39 29.53 -6.33
C SER A 135 7.78 30.90 -6.58
N VAL A 136 6.64 30.89 -7.26
CA VAL A 136 5.85 32.08 -7.60
C VAL A 136 4.42 31.88 -7.12
N VAL A 137 3.77 32.97 -6.70
CA VAL A 137 2.31 32.99 -6.54
C VAL A 137 1.72 32.98 -7.95
N GLU A 138 1.24 31.81 -8.38
CA GLU A 138 0.70 31.63 -9.72
C GLU A 138 -0.70 32.22 -9.84
N SER A 139 -1.55 31.98 -8.83
CA SER A 139 -2.90 32.55 -8.80
C SER A 139 -3.45 32.77 -7.40
N VAL A 140 -4.32 33.77 -7.28
CA VAL A 140 -5.17 34.03 -6.13
C VAL A 140 -6.62 34.15 -6.60
N SER A 141 -7.51 33.33 -6.05
CA SER A 141 -8.92 33.36 -6.43
C SER A 141 -9.62 34.60 -5.90
N GLY A 142 -10.81 34.93 -6.42
CA GLY A 142 -11.77 35.76 -5.67
C GLY A 142 -12.26 35.03 -4.41
N ARG A 143 -13.01 35.74 -3.55
CA ARG A 143 -13.57 35.14 -2.32
C ARG A 143 -14.46 33.94 -2.65
N LYS A 144 -14.29 32.86 -1.90
CA LYS A 144 -15.08 31.63 -2.01
C LYS A 144 -15.72 31.30 -0.67
N ASN A 145 -16.96 30.85 -0.73
CA ASN A 145 -17.68 30.31 0.42
C ASN A 145 -17.67 28.79 0.31
N THR A 146 -17.14 28.13 1.32
CA THR A 146 -17.07 26.67 1.42
C THR A 146 -17.72 26.20 2.72
N ARG A 147 -17.81 24.89 2.95
CA ARG A 147 -18.27 24.35 4.23
C ARG A 147 -17.33 24.68 5.40
N LEU A 148 -16.04 24.89 5.12
CA LEU A 148 -15.04 25.27 6.12
C LEU A 148 -15.15 26.74 6.52
N GLY A 149 -15.64 27.57 5.59
CA GLY A 149 -15.80 29.00 5.78
C GLY A 149 -15.56 29.80 4.51
N ALA A 150 -15.56 31.12 4.67
CA ALA A 150 -15.28 32.07 3.60
C ALA A 150 -13.78 32.36 3.52
N GLY A 151 -13.20 32.38 2.32
CA GLY A 151 -11.77 32.51 2.15
C GLY A 151 -11.30 32.67 0.71
N TYR A 152 -10.01 32.46 0.48
CA TYR A 152 -9.35 32.63 -0.80
C TYR A 152 -8.44 31.43 -1.08
N PHE A 153 -8.43 30.96 -2.33
CA PHE A 153 -7.45 29.99 -2.78
C PHE A 153 -6.19 30.72 -3.22
N VAL A 154 -5.04 30.22 -2.81
CA VAL A 154 -3.71 30.68 -3.24
C VAL A 154 -2.99 29.49 -3.84
N THR A 155 -2.60 29.60 -5.10
CA THR A 155 -1.84 28.59 -5.83
C THR A 155 -0.41 29.08 -6.01
N THR A 156 0.56 28.29 -5.56
CA THR A 156 1.98 28.52 -5.81
C THR A 156 2.51 27.49 -6.79
N ARG A 157 3.36 27.93 -7.71
CA ARG A 157 4.11 27.04 -8.61
C ARG A 157 5.58 27.11 -8.23
N MET A 158 6.20 25.96 -8.05
CA MET A 158 7.58 25.78 -7.63
C MET A 158 8.36 25.02 -8.71
N ASP A 159 9.56 25.50 -9.00
CA ASP A 159 10.55 24.84 -9.84
C ASP A 159 11.65 24.30 -8.93
N VAL A 160 11.89 22.98 -8.99
CA VAL A 160 12.88 22.28 -8.18
C VAL A 160 14.05 21.90 -9.07
N ARG A 161 15.28 22.19 -8.63
CA ARG A 161 16.52 22.00 -9.38
C ARG A 161 17.58 21.26 -8.60
N VAL A 162 18.51 20.63 -9.31
CA VAL A 162 19.80 20.14 -8.81
C VAL A 162 20.88 20.79 -9.66
N GLY A 163 21.71 21.64 -9.05
CA GLY A 163 22.50 22.60 -9.82
C GLY A 163 21.59 23.47 -10.70
N ASP A 164 21.88 23.51 -12.00
CA ASP A 164 21.07 24.25 -12.99
C ASP A 164 19.97 23.40 -13.65
N GLU A 165 19.94 22.09 -13.40
CA GLU A 165 19.00 21.16 -14.03
C GLU A 165 17.63 21.19 -13.34
N LEU A 166 16.55 21.40 -14.10
CA LEU A 166 15.18 21.28 -13.59
C LEU A 166 14.81 19.82 -13.40
N VAL A 167 14.58 19.40 -12.15
CA VAL A 167 14.31 18.00 -11.80
C VAL A 167 12.82 17.72 -11.59
N GLY A 168 12.03 18.75 -11.26
CA GLY A 168 10.59 18.62 -11.15
C GLY A 168 9.90 19.96 -10.94
N THR A 169 8.59 19.97 -11.16
CA THR A 169 7.73 21.11 -10.85
C THR A 169 6.67 20.70 -9.84
N HIS A 170 6.23 21.67 -9.04
CA HIS A 170 5.23 21.43 -8.01
C HIS A 170 4.26 22.61 -7.93
N ARG A 171 3.00 22.37 -8.26
CA ARG A 171 1.90 23.32 -8.09
C ARG A 171 1.07 22.91 -6.88
N PHE A 172 0.96 23.82 -5.93
CA PHE A 172 0.30 23.57 -4.65
C PHE A 172 -0.76 24.63 -4.40
N ARG A 173 -1.98 24.18 -4.08
CA ARG A 173 -3.09 25.08 -3.79
C ARG A 173 -3.51 24.95 -2.33
N ILE A 174 -3.50 26.07 -1.63
CA ILE A 174 -4.07 26.21 -0.29
C ILE A 174 -5.37 27.01 -0.35
N PHE A 175 -6.28 26.72 0.58
CA PHE A 175 -7.41 27.56 0.90
C PHE A 175 -7.18 28.20 2.26
N LYS A 176 -7.00 29.53 2.29
CA LYS A 176 -6.94 30.31 3.52
C LYS A 176 -8.32 30.89 3.82
N TYR A 177 -8.87 30.62 4.99
CA TYR A 177 -10.28 30.89 5.29
C TYR A 177 -10.52 31.30 6.74
N ALA A 178 -11.62 32.03 6.92
CA ALA A 178 -12.18 32.32 8.23
C ALA A 178 -13.05 31.13 8.65
N PRO A 179 -12.74 30.42 9.75
CA PRO A 179 -13.54 29.29 10.21
C PRO A 179 -15.01 29.67 10.38
N ALA A 180 -15.92 28.82 9.90
CA ALA A 180 -17.33 28.97 10.24
C ALA A 180 -17.49 28.90 11.77
N ALA A 181 -18.22 29.86 12.35
CA ALA A 181 -18.52 29.83 13.78
C ALA A 181 -19.15 28.47 14.12
N ALA A 182 -18.58 27.77 15.11
CA ALA A 182 -19.12 26.51 15.57
C ALA A 182 -20.59 26.73 15.94
N ARG A 183 -21.51 26.05 15.26
CA ARG A 183 -22.90 26.01 15.70
C ARG A 183 -22.90 25.43 17.11
N SER A 184 -23.22 26.24 18.10
CA SER A 184 -23.51 25.82 19.47
C SER A 184 -24.77 24.95 19.45
N GLY A 185 -24.59 23.67 19.10
CA GLY A 185 -25.63 22.66 19.14
C GLY A 185 -25.83 22.21 20.57
N ALA A 186 -26.92 22.69 21.17
CA ALA A 186 -27.42 22.32 22.48
C ALA A 186 -27.58 20.80 22.67
N ALA A 187 -27.46 20.40 23.94
CA ALA A 187 -27.74 19.09 24.51
C ALA A 187 -28.79 18.25 23.74
N GLY A 188 -28.30 17.23 23.03
CA GLY A 188 -29.14 16.30 22.27
C GLY A 188 -28.35 15.21 21.53
N GLY A 189 -27.04 15.41 21.33
CA GLY A 189 -26.15 14.45 20.67
C GLY A 189 -25.74 13.25 21.51
N ASP A 190 -25.74 13.36 22.85
CA ASP A 190 -25.29 12.27 23.73
C ASP A 190 -26.15 11.02 23.64
N SER A 191 -27.48 11.18 23.48
CA SER A 191 -28.38 10.03 23.40
C SER A 191 -28.19 9.23 22.10
N LYS A 192 -27.94 9.88 20.96
CA LYS A 192 -27.71 9.17 19.68
C LYS A 192 -26.32 8.52 19.61
N ARG A 193 -25.31 9.13 20.23
CA ARG A 193 -23.93 8.59 20.26
C ARG A 193 -23.82 7.40 21.20
N GLN A 194 -24.42 7.49 22.39
CA GLN A 194 -24.53 6.37 23.32
C GLN A 194 -25.36 5.22 22.74
N ASN A 195 -26.42 5.50 21.97
CA ASN A 195 -27.21 4.42 21.35
C ASN A 195 -26.45 3.71 20.22
N ALA A 196 -25.63 4.42 19.45
CA ALA A 196 -24.79 3.83 18.40
C ALA A 196 -23.63 2.99 18.99
N GLU A 197 -22.99 3.47 20.07
CA GLU A 197 -21.95 2.72 20.79
C GLU A 197 -22.53 1.48 21.49
N ARG A 198 -23.75 1.59 22.04
CA ARG A 198 -24.45 0.46 22.67
C ARG A 198 -24.91 -0.58 21.66
N GLN A 199 -25.40 -0.16 20.49
CA GLN A 199 -25.75 -1.07 19.39
C GLN A 199 -24.52 -1.78 18.79
N ASN A 200 -23.36 -1.12 18.74
CA ASN A 200 -22.11 -1.75 18.31
C ASN A 200 -21.59 -2.75 19.35
N ALA A 201 -21.67 -2.41 20.64
CA ALA A 201 -21.32 -3.33 21.72
C ALA A 201 -22.27 -4.55 21.80
N GLU A 202 -23.57 -4.35 21.57
CA GLU A 202 -24.56 -5.43 21.52
C GLU A 202 -24.35 -6.33 20.29
N ARG A 203 -23.97 -5.79 19.13
CA ARG A 203 -23.58 -6.59 17.95
C ARG A 203 -22.32 -7.42 18.20
N GLN A 204 -21.30 -6.82 18.81
CA GLN A 204 -20.06 -7.54 19.14
C GLN A 204 -20.28 -8.62 20.21
N ASN A 205 -21.21 -8.42 21.14
CA ASN A 205 -21.59 -9.46 22.11
C ASN A 205 -22.44 -10.57 21.47
N ALA A 206 -23.36 -10.24 20.55
CA ALA A 206 -24.15 -11.23 19.83
C ALA A 206 -23.27 -12.11 18.91
N GLU A 207 -22.24 -11.53 18.29
CA GLU A 207 -21.26 -12.27 17.49
C GLU A 207 -20.39 -13.19 18.35
N ARG A 208 -20.04 -12.79 19.58
CA ARG A 208 -19.33 -13.63 20.55
C ARG A 208 -20.20 -14.77 21.11
N GLN A 209 -21.46 -14.49 21.43
CA GLN A 209 -22.39 -15.51 21.93
C GLN A 209 -22.75 -16.55 20.86
N ASN A 210 -22.89 -16.13 19.59
CA ASN A 210 -23.09 -17.06 18.48
C ASN A 210 -21.87 -17.97 18.25
N ALA A 211 -20.65 -17.46 18.44
CA ALA A 211 -19.43 -18.27 18.38
C ALA A 211 -19.37 -19.30 19.53
N GLU A 212 -19.74 -18.92 20.75
CA GLU A 212 -19.76 -19.82 21.91
C GLU A 212 -20.87 -20.90 21.84
N SER A 213 -22.00 -20.62 21.18
CA SER A 213 -23.05 -21.63 20.94
C SER A 213 -22.71 -22.61 19.80
N GLN A 214 -21.91 -22.19 18.81
CA GLN A 214 -21.46 -23.06 17.72
C GLN A 214 -20.38 -24.06 18.16
N ASP A 215 -19.62 -23.73 19.20
CA ASP A 215 -18.65 -24.64 19.83
C ASP A 215 -19.31 -25.67 20.77
N ALA A 216 -20.56 -25.43 21.20
CA ALA A 216 -21.31 -26.36 22.05
C ALA A 216 -22.12 -27.41 21.27
N GLU A 217 -22.50 -27.13 20.02
CA GLU A 217 -23.26 -28.08 19.17
C GLU A 217 -22.37 -29.06 18.38
N SER A 218 -21.04 -28.93 18.45
CA SER A 218 -20.09 -29.79 17.73
C SER A 218 -19.52 -30.95 18.56
N GLN A 219 -20.02 -31.20 19.79
CA GLN A 219 -19.55 -32.28 20.66
C GLN A 219 -20.53 -33.44 20.89
N ASP A 220 -21.70 -33.47 20.25
CA ASP A 220 -22.65 -34.58 20.36
C ASP A 220 -22.90 -35.29 19.01
N ALA A 221 -21.91 -36.03 18.51
CA ALA A 221 -22.13 -37.11 17.56
C ALA A 221 -21.03 -38.16 17.62
N GLU A 222 -21.44 -39.44 17.62
CA GLU A 222 -20.66 -40.66 17.47
C GLU A 222 -19.98 -41.27 18.72
N SER A 223 -20.70 -42.17 19.41
CA SER A 223 -20.26 -43.58 19.46
C SER A 223 -21.37 -44.53 19.93
N GLN A 224 -21.79 -45.45 19.06
CA GLN A 224 -22.51 -46.67 19.40
C GLN A 224 -21.69 -47.89 18.97
N GLY A 225 -21.38 -48.81 19.89
CA GLY A 225 -20.86 -50.15 19.59
C GLY A 225 -20.24 -50.85 20.82
N PRO A 226 -20.38 -52.18 21.00
CA PRO A 226 -20.94 -52.68 22.26
C PRO A 226 -20.01 -53.49 23.19
N ALA A 227 -20.38 -53.43 24.48
CA ALA A 227 -20.40 -54.47 25.53
C ALA A 227 -19.27 -55.53 25.62
N ARG A 228 -18.64 -55.62 26.81
CA ARG A 228 -18.89 -56.72 27.78
C ARG A 228 -18.15 -56.57 29.13
N GLN A 229 -18.92 -56.88 30.17
CA GLN A 229 -18.57 -57.52 31.46
C GLN A 229 -17.92 -56.71 32.60
N ALA A 230 -18.78 -56.44 33.59
CA ALA A 230 -18.52 -56.14 35.00
C ALA A 230 -17.87 -57.36 35.72
N PRO A 231 -17.38 -57.31 37.00
CA PRO A 231 -18.18 -56.80 38.12
C PRO A 231 -17.46 -56.12 39.34
N LYS A 232 -18.24 -55.22 39.97
CA LYS A 232 -18.60 -55.10 41.40
C LYS A 232 -17.60 -54.64 42.49
N ARG A 233 -18.06 -53.57 43.17
CA ARG A 233 -18.21 -53.36 44.65
C ARG A 233 -16.90 -53.08 45.42
N ARG A 234 -16.81 -52.22 46.45
CA ARG A 234 -17.67 -51.74 47.56
C ARG A 234 -16.99 -50.47 48.13
N ASP A 235 -17.69 -49.38 48.41
CA ASP A 235 -18.33 -48.94 49.69
C ASP A 235 -17.38 -48.45 50.81
N ALA A 236 -17.84 -47.37 51.46
CA ALA A 236 -17.53 -46.82 52.80
C ALA A 236 -16.27 -45.93 52.95
N GLU A 237 -16.39 -44.63 53.27
CA GLU A 237 -16.64 -44.03 54.62
C GLU A 237 -15.46 -44.28 55.59
N SER A 238 -14.96 -43.38 56.44
CA SER A 238 -15.29 -42.01 56.85
C SER A 238 -14.23 -41.55 57.88
N GLN A 239 -14.30 -40.28 58.28
CA GLN A 239 -13.85 -39.65 59.55
C GLN A 239 -12.32 -39.44 59.76
N ASP A 240 -11.80 -38.21 59.92
CA ASP A 240 -12.02 -37.11 60.90
C ASP A 240 -11.04 -37.21 62.09
N SER A 241 -10.24 -36.15 62.32
CA SER A 241 -9.72 -35.66 63.61
C SER A 241 -8.49 -34.73 63.48
N GLU A 242 -8.72 -33.46 63.88
CA GLU A 242 -7.99 -32.65 64.86
C GLU A 242 -6.43 -32.73 64.94
N ARG A 243 -5.68 -31.63 64.69
CA ARG A 243 -5.40 -30.41 65.49
C ARG A 243 -4.10 -30.49 66.34
N GLN A 244 -3.33 -29.39 66.28
CA GLN A 244 -2.31 -28.85 67.22
C GLN A 244 -0.81 -29.11 66.95
N GLY A 245 -0.03 -28.01 66.95
CA GLY A 245 1.45 -27.93 66.86
C GLY A 245 2.17 -28.35 68.15
N PRO A 246 3.43 -27.94 68.46
CA PRO A 246 4.00 -26.60 68.24
C PRO A 246 5.51 -26.54 67.84
N GLU A 247 6.02 -25.31 67.71
CA GLU A 247 7.42 -24.89 67.50
C GLU A 247 8.34 -25.09 68.73
N ARG A 248 9.66 -25.29 68.51
CA ARG A 248 10.78 -24.39 68.96
C ARG A 248 12.20 -25.03 68.81
N GLN A 249 13.10 -24.30 68.13
CA GLN A 249 14.48 -23.84 68.48
C GLN A 249 15.37 -24.74 69.38
N ALA A 250 16.69 -24.99 69.21
CA ALA A 250 17.89 -24.34 68.61
C ALA A 250 19.09 -25.36 68.74
N PRO A 251 20.41 -25.02 68.69
CA PRO A 251 21.24 -24.20 67.79
C PRO A 251 22.48 -24.95 67.21
N ALA A 252 23.29 -24.16 66.49
CA ALA A 252 24.45 -24.43 65.63
C ALA A 252 25.73 -25.07 66.22
N ARG A 253 26.51 -25.69 65.33
CA ARG A 253 27.99 -25.70 65.36
C ARG A 253 28.57 -25.50 63.94
N GLN A 254 29.66 -24.75 63.91
CA GLN A 254 30.35 -24.11 62.77
C GLN A 254 31.16 -25.06 61.88
N ALA A 255 31.31 -24.74 60.59
CA ALA A 255 32.59 -24.76 59.85
C ALA A 255 32.41 -24.12 58.44
N PRO A 256 33.49 -23.71 57.75
CA PRO A 256 33.45 -22.59 56.80
C PRO A 256 33.37 -22.94 55.30
N GLU A 257 32.86 -21.94 54.58
CA GLU A 257 32.99 -21.51 53.18
C GLU A 257 33.56 -22.46 52.11
N ARG A 258 32.70 -22.77 51.13
CA ARG A 258 33.06 -22.88 49.71
C ARG A 258 31.98 -22.20 48.87
N GLN A 259 32.43 -21.35 47.95
CA GLN A 259 31.60 -20.63 46.98
C GLN A 259 31.18 -21.60 45.87
N ASP A 260 29.88 -21.79 45.68
CA ASP A 260 29.33 -22.49 44.53
C ASP A 260 28.41 -21.57 43.71
N ALA A 261 28.64 -21.62 42.42
CA ALA A 261 28.05 -20.81 41.37
C ALA A 261 26.52 -21.01 41.26
N ALA A 262 25.81 -19.90 41.11
CA ALA A 262 24.37 -19.86 40.95
C ALA A 262 23.91 -20.51 39.63
N SER A 263 23.24 -21.66 39.74
CA SER A 263 22.38 -22.22 38.69
C SER A 263 21.02 -21.50 38.72
N GLN A 264 20.74 -20.71 37.68
CA GLN A 264 19.41 -20.17 37.41
C GLN A 264 18.50 -21.29 36.87
N GLY A 265 17.43 -21.60 37.60
CA GLY A 265 16.31 -22.41 37.10
C GLY A 265 15.34 -21.54 36.30
N PRO A 266 14.68 -22.07 35.25
CA PRO A 266 13.87 -21.26 34.35
C PRO A 266 12.53 -20.88 34.99
N GLU A 267 12.19 -19.59 34.88
CA GLU A 267 10.87 -19.04 35.16
C GLU A 267 9.82 -19.68 34.24
N ARG A 268 8.68 -20.04 34.84
CA ARG A 268 7.51 -20.58 34.14
C ARG A 268 6.83 -19.44 33.40
N GLN A 269 6.91 -19.46 32.07
CA GLN A 269 6.10 -18.63 31.19
C GLN A 269 4.72 -19.25 31.06
N ASP A 270 3.68 -18.48 31.35
CA ASP A 270 2.31 -18.79 30.95
C ASP A 270 2.25 -18.85 29.41
N PRO A 271 1.71 -19.94 28.81
CA PRO A 271 1.68 -20.06 27.36
C PRO A 271 0.72 -19.03 26.77
N GLU A 272 1.24 -18.21 25.86
CA GLU A 272 0.45 -17.43 24.91
C GLU A 272 -0.68 -18.31 24.35
N LYS A 273 -1.91 -17.79 24.38
CA LYS A 273 -3.02 -18.36 23.61
C LYS A 273 -2.64 -18.26 22.13
N GLN A 274 -2.11 -19.36 21.61
CA GLN A 274 -1.91 -19.59 20.19
C GLN A 274 -3.26 -19.42 19.50
N ASP A 275 -3.28 -18.53 18.51
CA ASP A 275 -4.29 -18.44 17.45
C ASP A 275 -4.62 -19.87 16.96
N PRO A 276 -5.90 -20.29 16.88
CA PRO A 276 -6.27 -21.62 16.41
C PRO A 276 -5.64 -21.88 15.04
N ARG A 277 -4.55 -22.63 15.07
CA ARG A 277 -3.75 -23.19 13.97
C ARG A 277 -4.56 -23.22 12.67
N GLN A 278 -4.22 -22.35 11.71
CA GLN A 278 -4.51 -22.61 10.31
C GLN A 278 -3.99 -24.01 10.01
N GLU A 279 -4.89 -24.95 9.71
CA GLU A 279 -4.47 -26.27 9.27
C GLU A 279 -3.52 -26.11 8.08
N PRO A 280 -2.38 -26.83 8.06
CA PRO A 280 -1.42 -26.71 6.98
C PRO A 280 -2.10 -27.08 5.66
N LYS A 281 -2.10 -26.12 4.72
CA LYS A 281 -2.74 -26.30 3.41
C LYS A 281 -2.24 -27.61 2.77
N PRO A 282 -3.15 -28.51 2.37
CA PRO A 282 -2.75 -29.80 1.83
C PRO A 282 -1.87 -29.63 0.60
N ARG A 283 -0.80 -30.43 0.53
CA ARG A 283 0.22 -30.37 -0.52
C ARG A 283 -0.37 -30.71 -1.89
N ARG A 284 0.19 -30.10 -2.94
CA ARG A 284 -0.18 -30.44 -4.32
C ARG A 284 0.24 -31.86 -4.70
N PRO A 285 -0.52 -32.56 -5.55
CA PRO A 285 -0.12 -33.87 -6.08
C PRO A 285 1.25 -33.79 -6.76
N ARG A 286 2.13 -34.74 -6.44
CA ARG A 286 3.47 -34.81 -7.04
C ARG A 286 3.41 -35.48 -8.40
N PRO A 287 4.17 -34.97 -9.39
CA PRO A 287 4.25 -35.62 -10.68
C PRO A 287 4.92 -36.99 -10.55
N VAL A 288 4.44 -37.97 -11.32
CA VAL A 288 5.12 -39.26 -11.46
C VAL A 288 6.27 -39.08 -12.44
N VAL A 289 7.50 -39.14 -11.93
CA VAL A 289 8.72 -39.11 -12.74
C VAL A 289 9.09 -40.52 -13.17
N ASN A 290 9.28 -40.72 -14.47
CA ASN A 290 9.70 -41.99 -15.07
C ASN A 290 10.83 -41.76 -16.08
N ARG A 291 11.33 -42.84 -16.68
CA ARG A 291 12.42 -42.78 -17.68
C ARG A 291 12.13 -41.80 -18.82
N ASP A 292 10.88 -41.72 -19.26
CA ASP A 292 10.51 -41.01 -20.48
C ASP A 292 10.27 -39.50 -20.25
N ASN A 293 10.03 -39.08 -19.01
CA ASN A 293 9.80 -37.67 -18.65
C ASN A 293 10.84 -37.08 -17.69
N ALA A 294 11.83 -37.86 -17.22
CA ALA A 294 12.84 -37.40 -16.27
C ALA A 294 13.57 -36.13 -16.77
N GLY A 295 13.95 -36.09 -18.05
CA GLY A 295 14.64 -34.94 -18.63
C GLY A 295 13.81 -33.65 -18.62
N PHE A 296 12.48 -33.74 -18.70
CA PHE A 296 11.60 -32.57 -18.52
C PHE A 296 11.73 -32.01 -17.10
N TRP A 297 11.64 -32.88 -16.09
CA TRP A 297 11.72 -32.48 -14.68
C TRP A 297 13.10 -31.99 -14.27
N GLU A 298 14.17 -32.57 -14.82
CA GLU A 298 15.54 -32.06 -14.68
C GLU A 298 15.69 -30.66 -15.28
N GLY A 299 15.06 -30.40 -16.43
CA GLY A 299 14.97 -29.06 -17.02
C GLY A 299 14.24 -28.08 -16.11
N VAL A 300 13.06 -28.47 -15.58
CA VAL A 300 12.29 -27.64 -14.64
C VAL A 300 13.13 -27.27 -13.42
N ALA A 301 13.87 -28.22 -12.83
CA ALA A 301 14.76 -27.96 -11.70
C ALA A 301 15.93 -27.00 -12.01
N ARG A 302 16.28 -26.83 -13.30
CA ARG A 302 17.25 -25.83 -13.79
C ARG A 302 16.59 -24.56 -14.32
N HIS A 303 15.28 -24.40 -14.19
CA HIS A 303 14.48 -23.32 -14.78
C HIS A 303 14.60 -23.26 -16.32
N GLU A 304 14.63 -24.42 -16.96
CA GLU A 304 14.68 -24.61 -18.41
C GLU A 304 13.48 -25.45 -18.87
N LEU A 305 12.60 -24.87 -19.69
CA LEU A 305 11.53 -25.64 -20.32
C LEU A 305 12.10 -26.36 -21.56
N LEU A 306 12.27 -27.68 -21.47
CA LEU A 306 12.84 -28.50 -22.53
C LEU A 306 11.75 -29.20 -23.36
N ILE A 307 11.87 -29.11 -24.68
CA ILE A 307 11.00 -29.75 -25.67
C ILE A 307 11.79 -30.89 -26.33
N GLN A 308 11.19 -32.08 -26.45
CA GLN A 308 11.82 -33.19 -27.17
C GLN A 308 11.87 -32.87 -28.67
N ARG A 309 12.99 -33.18 -29.30
CA ARG A 309 13.18 -33.10 -30.76
C ARG A 309 13.67 -34.44 -31.28
N CYS A 310 12.99 -35.00 -32.26
CA CYS A 310 13.42 -36.23 -32.93
C CYS A 310 14.74 -36.00 -33.66
N THR A 311 15.75 -36.84 -33.46
CA THR A 311 17.04 -36.70 -34.18
C THR A 311 16.94 -37.08 -35.65
N ASP A 312 15.95 -37.88 -36.02
CA ASP A 312 15.83 -38.41 -37.39
C ASP A 312 15.00 -37.50 -38.31
N CYS A 313 13.97 -36.83 -37.77
CA CYS A 313 13.06 -35.99 -38.56
C CYS A 313 12.86 -34.57 -38.01
N ALA A 314 13.60 -34.18 -36.96
CA ALA A 314 13.55 -32.87 -36.31
C ALA A 314 12.18 -32.45 -35.74
N THR A 315 11.19 -33.34 -35.70
CA THR A 315 9.86 -33.04 -35.14
C THR A 315 9.96 -32.72 -33.65
N LEU A 316 9.44 -31.55 -33.26
CA LEU A 316 9.29 -31.12 -31.87
C LEU A 316 8.07 -31.78 -31.23
N ARG A 317 8.19 -32.22 -29.98
CA ARG A 317 7.17 -33.02 -29.29
C ARG A 317 6.97 -32.54 -27.85
N PHE A 318 5.70 -32.36 -27.50
CA PHE A 318 5.23 -32.21 -26.13
C PHE A 318 3.80 -32.77 -26.03
N PRO A 319 3.43 -33.52 -24.96
CA PRO A 319 4.27 -33.95 -23.84
C PRO A 319 5.39 -34.92 -24.27
N TRP A 320 6.32 -35.19 -23.36
CA TRP A 320 7.42 -36.12 -23.62
C TRP A 320 6.86 -37.55 -23.81
N LEU A 321 7.29 -38.21 -24.88
CA LEU A 321 6.83 -39.55 -25.28
C LEU A 321 8.01 -40.45 -25.67
N PRO A 322 7.91 -41.79 -25.51
CA PRO A 322 9.00 -42.73 -25.79
C PRO A 322 9.46 -42.77 -27.26
N GLY A 323 8.63 -42.32 -28.20
CA GLY A 323 8.94 -42.35 -29.64
C GLY A 323 8.26 -41.24 -30.42
N CYS A 324 8.80 -40.95 -31.61
CA CYS A 324 8.32 -39.88 -32.47
C CYS A 324 6.96 -40.23 -33.09
N ASN A 325 5.96 -39.36 -32.90
CA ASN A 325 4.63 -39.49 -33.50
C ASN A 325 4.59 -39.25 -35.02
N ALA A 326 5.67 -38.75 -35.61
CA ALA A 326 5.78 -38.50 -37.05
C ALA A 326 6.48 -39.65 -37.80
N CYS A 327 7.64 -40.11 -37.33
CA CYS A 327 8.45 -41.14 -38.02
C CYS A 327 8.64 -42.45 -37.24
N GLY A 328 8.21 -42.53 -35.98
CA GLY A 328 8.37 -43.73 -35.15
C GLY A 328 9.76 -43.91 -34.50
N SER A 329 10.71 -43.01 -34.75
CA SER A 329 12.05 -43.10 -34.13
C SER A 329 12.00 -43.07 -32.60
N ALA A 330 12.88 -43.84 -31.96
CA ALA A 330 13.08 -43.83 -30.51
C ALA A 330 14.15 -42.81 -30.08
N GLU A 331 14.90 -42.25 -31.02
CA GLU A 331 16.02 -41.35 -30.77
C GLU A 331 15.56 -39.89 -30.76
N TRP A 332 16.01 -39.13 -29.76
CA TRP A 332 15.68 -37.72 -29.60
C TRP A 332 16.74 -36.97 -28.81
N ASP A 333 16.83 -35.67 -29.06
CA ASP A 333 17.52 -34.69 -28.23
C ASP A 333 16.50 -33.64 -27.71
N THR A 334 16.99 -32.54 -27.15
CA THR A 334 16.12 -31.48 -26.60
C THR A 334 16.47 -30.12 -27.16
N VAL A 335 15.44 -29.28 -27.32
CA VAL A 335 15.59 -27.84 -27.52
C VAL A 335 15.01 -27.09 -26.32
N ARG A 336 15.62 -25.97 -25.95
CA ARG A 336 15.09 -25.08 -24.92
C ARG A 336 14.01 -24.19 -25.55
N ALA A 337 12.84 -24.13 -24.93
CA ALA A 337 11.78 -23.22 -25.33
C ALA A 337 12.16 -21.76 -25.02
N SER A 338 11.71 -20.83 -25.85
CA SER A 338 11.78 -19.37 -25.61
C SER A 338 11.04 -18.98 -24.32
N GLY A 339 10.00 -19.74 -23.97
CA GLY A 339 9.07 -19.44 -22.90
C GLY A 339 7.91 -18.55 -23.32
N GLU A 340 7.84 -18.13 -24.58
CA GLU A 340 6.74 -17.33 -25.12
C GLU A 340 5.65 -18.23 -25.70
N GLY A 341 4.39 -17.85 -25.51
CA GLY A 341 3.26 -18.57 -26.06
C GLY A 341 1.97 -17.78 -26.05
N ILE A 342 0.92 -18.42 -26.54
CA ILE A 342 -0.44 -17.90 -26.54
C ILE A 342 -1.39 -18.92 -25.92
N VAL A 343 -2.43 -18.45 -25.23
CA VAL A 343 -3.53 -19.32 -24.77
C VAL A 343 -4.28 -19.83 -26.00
N HIS A 344 -4.07 -21.09 -26.37
CA HIS A 344 -4.77 -21.75 -27.48
C HIS A 344 -6.22 -22.10 -27.11
N SER A 345 -6.42 -22.62 -25.90
CA SER A 345 -7.74 -22.87 -25.30
C SER A 345 -7.62 -22.88 -23.79
N TYR A 346 -8.73 -22.77 -23.06
CA TYR A 346 -8.72 -22.87 -21.60
C TYR A 346 -10.05 -23.36 -21.05
N VAL A 347 -10.02 -23.80 -19.81
CA VAL A 347 -11.21 -24.08 -18.99
C VAL A 347 -11.03 -23.43 -17.61
N VAL A 348 -12.14 -23.05 -16.97
CA VAL A 348 -12.13 -22.55 -15.60
C VAL A 348 -12.68 -23.62 -14.68
N MET A 349 -11.88 -24.03 -13.69
CA MET A 349 -12.30 -25.00 -12.68
C MET A 349 -13.01 -24.28 -11.53
N HIS A 350 -14.30 -24.56 -11.32
CA HIS A 350 -15.10 -24.01 -10.22
C HIS A 350 -15.36 -25.03 -9.10
N HIS A 351 -15.85 -26.23 -9.46
CA HIS A 351 -16.25 -27.26 -8.51
C HIS A 351 -16.06 -28.67 -9.12
N PRO A 352 -15.81 -29.71 -8.29
CA PRO A 352 -15.58 -29.62 -6.84
C PRO A 352 -14.17 -29.04 -6.54
N PRO A 353 -14.01 -28.30 -5.42
CA PRO A 353 -12.71 -27.80 -5.02
C PRO A 353 -11.81 -28.99 -4.66
N PHE A 354 -10.58 -28.97 -5.14
CA PHE A 354 -9.56 -29.88 -4.66
C PHE A 354 -8.73 -29.16 -3.60
N PRO A 355 -8.56 -29.69 -2.37
CA PRO A 355 -8.00 -28.94 -1.24
C PRO A 355 -6.64 -28.26 -1.49
N ALA A 356 -5.82 -28.77 -2.42
CA ALA A 356 -4.52 -28.20 -2.75
C ALA A 356 -4.56 -27.00 -3.73
N PHE A 357 -5.75 -26.61 -4.21
CA PHE A 357 -5.95 -25.50 -5.14
C PHE A 357 -7.01 -24.52 -4.62
N ASP A 358 -6.92 -23.27 -5.05
CA ASP A 358 -7.87 -22.21 -4.71
C ASP A 358 -8.77 -21.92 -5.93
N PRO A 359 -9.95 -22.55 -6.07
CA PRO A 359 -10.87 -22.25 -7.16
C PRO A 359 -11.60 -20.90 -6.94
N PRO A 360 -12.02 -20.21 -8.03
CA PRO A 360 -11.86 -20.65 -9.42
C PRO A 360 -10.48 -20.32 -10.00
N TYR A 361 -9.95 -21.23 -10.83
CA TYR A 361 -8.68 -21.01 -11.53
C TYR A 361 -8.75 -21.47 -12.99
N ALA A 362 -8.00 -20.79 -13.85
CA ALA A 362 -7.90 -21.14 -15.26
C ALA A 362 -6.81 -22.21 -15.49
N VAL A 363 -7.15 -23.21 -16.29
CA VAL A 363 -6.22 -24.19 -16.86
C VAL A 363 -6.17 -23.94 -18.36
N GLY A 364 -5.04 -23.44 -18.84
CA GLY A 364 -4.78 -23.13 -20.24
C GLY A 364 -4.06 -24.26 -20.95
N LEU A 365 -4.44 -24.50 -22.21
CA LEU A 365 -3.60 -25.13 -23.20
C LEU A 365 -2.84 -24.01 -23.91
N VAL A 366 -1.54 -23.90 -23.64
CA VAL A 366 -0.67 -22.85 -24.18
C VAL A 366 0.04 -23.40 -25.41
N GLU A 367 -0.05 -22.69 -26.53
CA GLU A 367 0.75 -22.95 -27.72
C GLU A 367 2.02 -22.10 -27.66
N LEU A 368 3.17 -22.78 -27.57
CA LEU A 368 4.48 -22.12 -27.55
C LEU A 368 4.87 -21.63 -28.93
N THR A 369 5.77 -20.66 -29.00
CA THR A 369 6.33 -20.15 -30.28
C THR A 369 6.93 -21.24 -31.16
N GLU A 370 7.40 -22.33 -30.56
CA GLU A 370 7.95 -23.51 -31.21
C GLU A 370 6.87 -24.43 -31.83
N GLY A 371 5.59 -24.15 -31.61
CA GLY A 371 4.44 -24.85 -32.20
C GLY A 371 3.93 -26.05 -31.41
N VAL A 372 4.58 -26.42 -30.29
CA VAL A 372 4.06 -27.45 -29.38
C VAL A 372 3.10 -26.85 -28.35
N ARG A 373 2.22 -27.68 -27.77
CA ARG A 373 1.25 -27.23 -26.77
C ARG A 373 1.50 -27.86 -25.40
N ILE A 374 1.34 -27.05 -24.35
CA ILE A 374 1.52 -27.46 -22.95
C ILE A 374 0.28 -27.07 -22.13
N VAL A 375 -0.17 -27.97 -21.27
CA VAL A 375 -1.25 -27.68 -20.31
C VAL A 375 -0.63 -27.09 -19.04
N SER A 376 -1.13 -25.94 -18.60
CA SER A 376 -0.63 -25.23 -17.44
C SER A 376 -1.68 -24.30 -16.84
N ASN A 377 -1.52 -23.87 -15.59
CA ASN A 377 -2.23 -22.70 -15.09
C ASN A 377 -1.80 -21.44 -15.84
N VAL A 378 -2.77 -20.55 -16.07
CA VAL A 378 -2.54 -19.16 -16.47
C VAL A 378 -2.57 -18.31 -15.20
N VAL A 379 -1.48 -17.58 -14.93
CA VAL A 379 -1.31 -16.78 -13.70
C VAL A 379 -1.13 -15.31 -14.03
N GLY A 380 -1.16 -14.44 -13.01
CA GLY A 380 -0.98 -12.99 -13.19
C GLY A 380 -2.19 -12.25 -13.77
N VAL A 381 -3.30 -12.96 -14.02
CA VAL A 381 -4.58 -12.39 -14.44
C VAL A 381 -5.73 -13.14 -13.76
N PRO A 382 -6.84 -12.49 -13.38
CA PRO A 382 -8.04 -13.18 -12.90
C PRO A 382 -8.55 -14.24 -13.89
N TYR A 383 -9.11 -15.34 -13.37
CA TYR A 383 -9.53 -16.48 -14.20
C TYR A 383 -10.59 -16.12 -15.24
N ASP A 384 -11.44 -15.14 -14.95
CA ASP A 384 -12.54 -14.66 -15.80
C ASP A 384 -12.07 -13.69 -16.89
N LYS A 385 -10.79 -13.32 -16.87
CA LYS A 385 -10.13 -12.49 -17.87
C LYS A 385 -9.25 -13.30 -18.82
N VAL A 386 -8.96 -14.56 -18.50
CA VAL A 386 -8.27 -15.47 -19.43
C VAL A 386 -9.10 -15.60 -20.71
N ARG A 387 -8.46 -15.46 -21.87
CA ARG A 387 -9.09 -15.50 -23.20
C ARG A 387 -8.21 -16.25 -24.19
N ILE A 388 -8.84 -16.85 -25.19
CA ILE A 388 -8.13 -17.46 -26.32
C ILE A 388 -7.36 -16.36 -27.06
N GLY A 389 -6.10 -16.64 -27.41
CA GLY A 389 -5.17 -15.71 -28.05
C GLY A 389 -4.41 -14.79 -27.09
N MET A 390 -4.66 -14.87 -25.77
CA MET A 390 -3.89 -14.12 -24.76
C MET A 390 -2.41 -14.50 -24.82
N ALA A 391 -1.53 -13.50 -24.94
CA ALA A 391 -0.08 -13.71 -24.85
C ALA A 391 0.29 -14.13 -23.43
N VAL A 392 1.19 -15.10 -23.31
CA VAL A 392 1.67 -15.59 -22.03
C VAL A 392 3.16 -15.84 -22.06
N ARG A 393 3.80 -15.76 -20.90
CA ARG A 393 5.22 -16.07 -20.72
C ARG A 393 5.45 -17.06 -19.60
N LEU A 394 6.38 -17.97 -19.82
CA LEU A 394 6.84 -18.97 -18.88
C LEU A 394 7.39 -18.33 -17.60
N GLU A 395 6.95 -18.84 -16.46
CA GLU A 395 7.47 -18.55 -15.13
C GLU A 395 7.60 -19.89 -14.37
N PHE A 396 8.56 -20.00 -13.46
CA PHE A 396 8.69 -21.16 -12.58
C PHE A 396 8.17 -20.79 -11.20
N VAL A 397 7.13 -21.49 -10.73
CA VAL A 397 6.52 -21.23 -9.43
C VAL A 397 6.80 -22.38 -8.49
N ARG A 398 7.46 -22.06 -7.39
CA ARG A 398 7.67 -22.97 -6.26
C ARG A 398 6.43 -22.97 -5.37
N TYR A 399 5.81 -24.15 -5.24
CA TYR A 399 4.62 -24.35 -4.41
C TYR A 399 4.96 -24.82 -2.99
N ASP A 400 6.09 -25.50 -2.84
CA ASP A 400 6.68 -25.91 -1.56
C ASP A 400 8.17 -26.23 -1.75
N GLU A 401 8.86 -26.67 -0.69
CA GLU A 401 10.30 -26.97 -0.71
C GLU A 401 10.70 -27.97 -1.81
N GLU A 402 9.79 -28.85 -2.19
CA GLU A 402 10.03 -29.99 -3.08
C GLU A 402 9.34 -29.86 -4.46
N LEU A 403 8.35 -28.96 -4.65
CA LEU A 403 7.61 -28.81 -5.92
C LEU A 403 7.80 -27.43 -6.53
N GLU A 404 8.29 -27.44 -7.77
CA GLU A 404 8.33 -26.30 -8.66
C GLU A 404 7.72 -26.71 -10.00
N LEU A 405 6.88 -25.83 -10.57
CA LEU A 405 6.19 -26.10 -11.82
C LEU A 405 6.39 -24.94 -12.80
N PRO A 406 6.57 -25.23 -14.10
CA PRO A 406 6.41 -24.22 -15.14
C PRO A 406 4.94 -23.81 -15.20
N VAL A 407 4.68 -22.51 -15.04
CA VAL A 407 3.38 -21.87 -15.25
C VAL A 407 3.49 -20.81 -16.32
N PHE A 408 2.37 -20.31 -16.82
CA PHE A 408 2.34 -19.26 -17.83
C PHE A 408 1.65 -18.03 -17.29
N ARG A 409 2.41 -16.95 -17.11
CA ARG A 409 1.86 -15.66 -16.70
C ARG A 409 1.26 -14.96 -17.91
N ALA A 410 0.04 -14.45 -17.77
CA ALA A 410 -0.56 -13.56 -18.75
C ALA A 410 0.35 -12.34 -18.97
N ASP A 411 0.67 -12.12 -20.23
CA ASP A 411 1.33 -10.91 -20.71
C ASP A 411 0.28 -10.07 -21.46
N ASP A 412 -0.89 -9.91 -20.83
CA ASP A 412 -1.90 -8.98 -21.32
C ASP A 412 -1.35 -7.57 -21.16
N ALA A 413 -1.19 -6.89 -22.28
CA ALA A 413 -0.93 -5.47 -22.28
C ALA A 413 -2.17 -4.74 -21.74
N GLU A 414 -1.94 -3.81 -20.84
CA GLU A 414 -2.99 -3.01 -20.24
C GLU A 414 -3.70 -2.18 -21.32
N GLU A 415 -5.03 -2.04 -21.20
CA GLU A 415 -5.86 -1.32 -22.15
C GLU A 415 -6.56 -0.11 -21.51
N VAL A 416 -6.94 0.86 -22.34
CA VAL A 416 -7.78 1.97 -21.89
C VAL A 416 -9.14 1.44 -21.42
N GLY A 417 -9.53 1.83 -20.21
CA GLY A 417 -10.73 1.37 -19.53
C GLY A 417 -10.47 0.31 -18.45
N ASP A 418 -9.27 -0.28 -18.40
CA ASP A 418 -8.93 -1.25 -17.37
C ASP A 418 -8.94 -0.63 -15.97
N GLY A 419 -9.55 -1.36 -15.04
CA GLY A 419 -9.59 -1.01 -13.64
C GLY A 419 -8.41 -1.61 -12.88
N LEU A 420 -7.75 -0.78 -12.06
CA LEU A 420 -6.70 -1.24 -11.16
C LEU A 420 -7.33 -1.90 -9.92
N PRO A 421 -6.75 -2.99 -9.36
CA PRO A 421 -7.24 -3.62 -8.15
C PRO A 421 -7.31 -2.64 -6.98
N PRO A 422 -8.38 -2.63 -6.17
CA PRO A 422 -8.53 -1.66 -5.09
C PRO A 422 -7.49 -1.87 -3.98
N LEU A 423 -6.87 -0.78 -3.50
CA LEU A 423 -5.95 -0.79 -2.35
C LEU A 423 -6.65 -0.22 -1.12
N ARG A 424 -6.79 -1.04 -0.07
CA ARG A 424 -7.41 -0.66 1.21
C ARG A 424 -6.34 -0.28 2.22
N ILE A 425 -6.44 0.92 2.78
CA ILE A 425 -5.43 1.51 3.67
C ILE A 425 -6.12 1.90 4.98
N PRO A 426 -5.85 1.18 6.09
CA PRO A 426 -6.28 1.61 7.41
C PRO A 426 -5.59 2.93 7.79
N ILE A 427 -6.38 3.95 8.09
CA ILE A 427 -5.87 5.24 8.55
C ILE A 427 -5.66 5.13 10.05
N THR A 428 -4.42 4.89 10.47
CA THR A 428 -4.06 4.82 11.89
C THR A 428 -3.45 6.15 12.35
N ARG A 429 -3.41 6.39 13.68
CA ARG A 429 -2.62 7.51 14.21
C ARG A 429 -1.15 7.40 13.80
N THR A 430 -0.61 6.18 13.80
CA THR A 430 0.75 5.91 13.37
C THR A 430 0.98 6.36 11.93
N LEU A 431 0.09 6.01 10.99
CA LEU A 431 0.20 6.47 9.60
C LEU A 431 0.17 7.99 9.48
N VAL A 432 -0.78 8.65 10.18
CA VAL A 432 -0.91 10.11 10.13
C VAL A 432 0.34 10.82 10.67
N VAL A 433 0.85 10.37 11.82
CA VAL A 433 2.04 10.96 12.46
C VAL A 433 3.33 10.62 11.70
N ALA A 434 3.51 9.36 11.32
CA ALA A 434 4.68 8.93 10.56
C ALA A 434 4.73 9.60 9.18
N GLY A 435 3.58 9.72 8.50
CA GLY A 435 3.45 10.45 7.25
C GLY A 435 3.84 11.93 7.39
N ALA A 436 3.40 12.59 8.46
CA ALA A 436 3.79 13.97 8.77
C ALA A 436 5.30 14.14 9.00
N ILE A 437 5.93 13.20 9.72
CA ILE A 437 7.38 13.20 9.96
C ILE A 437 8.14 12.96 8.66
N ALA A 438 7.78 11.91 7.91
CA ALA A 438 8.44 11.53 6.67
C ALA A 438 8.31 12.60 5.59
N SER A 439 7.15 13.25 5.49
CA SER A 439 6.91 14.35 4.57
C SER A 439 7.45 15.69 5.08
N ARG A 440 7.91 15.74 6.33
CA ARG A 440 8.37 16.94 7.04
C ARG A 440 7.32 18.05 7.13
N ASP A 441 6.05 17.67 7.14
CA ASP A 441 4.93 18.58 7.34
C ASP A 441 4.52 18.56 8.81
N TYR A 442 5.19 19.41 9.59
CA TYR A 442 4.98 19.51 11.03
C TYR A 442 3.89 20.52 11.40
N GLN A 443 2.86 20.68 10.57
CA GLN A 443 1.66 21.36 11.03
C GLN A 443 1.04 20.58 12.19
N ASP A 444 0.73 21.29 13.28
CA ASP A 444 0.27 20.69 14.53
C ASP A 444 -0.98 19.79 14.36
N VAL A 445 -1.80 20.08 13.35
CA VAL A 445 -3.03 19.31 13.04
C VAL A 445 -2.79 17.86 12.58
N HIS A 446 -1.53 17.47 12.34
CA HIS A 446 -1.18 16.12 11.93
C HIS A 446 -0.59 15.28 13.07
N HIS A 447 -0.28 15.87 14.22
CA HIS A 447 0.38 15.16 15.31
C HIS A 447 -0.03 15.58 16.73
N ASP A 448 -0.76 16.69 16.89
CA ASP A 448 -1.33 17.15 18.15
C ASP A 448 -2.87 17.14 18.09
N PRO A 449 -3.54 16.14 18.71
CA PRO A 449 -4.99 16.03 18.73
C PRO A 449 -5.70 17.21 19.40
N GLU A 450 -5.09 17.85 20.41
CA GLU A 450 -5.70 18.98 21.08
C GLU A 450 -5.66 20.24 20.21
N LEU A 451 -4.53 20.50 19.56
CA LEU A 451 -4.41 21.60 18.60
C LEU A 451 -5.32 21.39 17.38
N ALA A 452 -5.46 20.15 16.90
CA ALA A 452 -6.42 19.81 15.85
C ALA A 452 -7.86 20.15 16.26
N ARG A 453 -8.28 19.78 17.48
CA ARG A 453 -9.60 20.10 18.04
C ARG A 453 -9.82 21.58 18.25
N ARG A 454 -8.82 22.31 18.75
CA ARG A 454 -8.87 23.78 18.85
C ARG A 454 -9.06 24.46 17.49
N ARG A 455 -8.61 23.83 16.40
CA ARG A 455 -8.80 24.29 15.02
C ARG A 455 -10.09 23.75 14.36
N GLY A 456 -10.97 23.08 15.11
CA GLY A 456 -12.28 22.61 14.65
C GLY A 456 -12.29 21.22 14.02
N SER A 457 -11.18 20.49 14.06
CA SER A 457 -11.09 19.11 13.57
C SER A 457 -11.43 18.11 14.69
N PRO A 458 -12.19 17.01 14.45
CA PRO A 458 -12.47 16.02 15.49
C PRO A 458 -11.20 15.35 16.05
N ASP A 459 -10.18 15.20 15.21
CA ASP A 459 -8.88 14.61 15.55
C ASP A 459 -7.77 15.13 14.61
N ILE A 460 -6.54 14.63 14.77
CA ILE A 460 -5.49 14.76 13.76
C ILE A 460 -5.96 14.14 12.44
N PHE A 461 -5.56 14.71 11.31
CA PHE A 461 -5.92 14.19 9.99
C PHE A 461 -4.71 14.05 9.09
N MET A 462 -4.80 13.12 8.13
CA MET A 462 -3.74 12.83 7.18
C MET A 462 -3.45 14.04 6.27
N ASN A 463 -2.17 14.37 6.09
CA ASN A 463 -1.76 15.45 5.21
C ASN A 463 -1.81 15.03 3.73
N ILE A 464 -1.81 16.02 2.84
CA ILE A 464 -1.87 15.78 1.39
C ILE A 464 -0.60 15.10 0.85
N LEU A 465 0.55 15.29 1.49
CA LEU A 465 1.81 14.69 1.07
C LEU A 465 1.79 13.16 1.27
N THR A 466 1.18 12.70 2.35
CA THR A 466 0.93 11.28 2.62
C THR A 466 -0.04 10.71 1.60
N THR A 467 -1.14 11.43 1.29
CA THR A 467 -2.04 11.03 0.20
C THR A 467 -1.31 10.93 -1.14
N ASN A 468 -0.46 11.90 -1.47
CA ASN A 468 0.35 11.89 -2.70
C ASN A 468 1.29 10.69 -2.74
N GLY A 469 1.97 10.39 -1.63
CA GLY A 469 2.82 9.21 -1.48
C GLY A 469 2.08 7.91 -1.68
N LEU A 470 0.93 7.74 -1.02
CA LEU A 470 0.08 6.54 -1.14
C LEU A 470 -0.51 6.37 -2.55
N VAL A 471 -0.86 7.47 -3.23
CA VAL A 471 -1.29 7.43 -4.64
C VAL A 471 -0.13 7.02 -5.56
N GLY A 472 1.08 7.56 -5.34
CA GLY A 472 2.26 7.15 -6.08
C GLY A 472 2.57 5.66 -5.92
N ARG A 473 2.58 5.19 -4.66
CA ARG A 473 2.74 3.78 -4.31
C ARG A 473 1.69 2.90 -4.99
N TYR A 474 0.41 3.29 -4.89
CA TYR A 474 -0.69 2.54 -5.50
C TYR A 474 -0.48 2.26 -7.00
N ILE A 475 0.06 3.26 -7.71
CA ILE A 475 0.38 3.14 -9.12
C ILE A 475 1.61 2.24 -9.33
N THR A 476 2.70 2.46 -8.61
CA THR A 476 3.91 1.63 -8.78
C THR A 476 3.75 0.19 -8.31
N ASP A 477 2.89 -0.09 -7.33
CA ASP A 477 2.53 -1.44 -6.90
C ASP A 477 1.81 -2.20 -8.02
N HIS A 478 1.04 -1.50 -8.86
CA HIS A 478 0.34 -2.11 -10.00
C HIS A 478 1.27 -2.34 -11.20
N PHE A 479 1.92 -1.29 -11.70
CA PHE A 479 2.74 -1.36 -12.91
C PHE A 479 4.16 -1.94 -12.67
N GLY A 480 4.51 -2.18 -11.40
CA GLY A 480 5.74 -2.83 -10.99
C GLY A 480 6.94 -1.89 -10.81
N PRO A 481 8.08 -2.44 -10.37
CA PRO A 481 9.22 -1.67 -9.88
C PRO A 481 9.95 -0.86 -10.96
N GLY A 482 9.80 -1.21 -12.23
CA GLY A 482 10.38 -0.44 -13.34
C GLY A 482 9.50 0.71 -13.81
N ALA A 483 8.30 0.90 -13.23
CA ALA A 483 7.41 2.00 -13.58
C ALA A 483 7.98 3.34 -13.09
N VAL A 484 7.88 4.36 -13.95
CA VAL A 484 8.39 5.71 -13.70
C VAL A 484 7.22 6.68 -13.65
N LEU A 485 6.90 7.18 -12.46
CA LEU A 485 5.92 8.25 -12.30
C LEU A 485 6.43 9.51 -13.02
N ARG A 486 5.62 10.05 -13.92
CA ARG A 486 5.89 11.29 -14.67
C ARG A 486 5.14 12.47 -14.10
N LYS A 487 3.90 12.25 -13.66
CA LYS A 487 3.05 13.29 -13.09
C LYS A 487 2.06 12.71 -12.09
N VAL A 488 1.84 13.40 -10.97
CA VAL A 488 0.72 13.12 -10.07
C VAL A 488 -0.02 14.43 -9.83
N ALA A 489 -1.31 14.47 -10.14
CA ALA A 489 -2.18 15.61 -9.91
C ALA A 489 -3.39 15.19 -9.08
N ILE A 490 -3.43 15.60 -7.81
CA ILE A 490 -4.47 15.22 -6.87
C ILE A 490 -5.20 16.43 -6.29
N ARG A 491 -6.48 16.22 -5.98
CA ARG A 491 -7.34 17.14 -5.25
C ARG A 491 -7.98 16.42 -4.08
N LEU A 492 -7.92 17.06 -2.91
CA LEU A 492 -8.53 16.57 -1.69
C LEU A 492 -10.00 16.99 -1.56
N GLY A 493 -10.78 16.11 -0.94
CA GLY A 493 -12.16 16.30 -0.54
C GLY A 493 -12.35 16.05 0.96
N ALA A 494 -12.97 14.93 1.31
CA ALA A 494 -13.18 14.51 2.69
C ALA A 494 -11.82 14.27 3.40
N PRO A 495 -11.64 14.70 4.66
CA PRO A 495 -10.44 14.39 5.43
C PRO A 495 -10.38 12.90 5.79
N ASN A 496 -9.17 12.38 5.98
CA ASN A 496 -8.91 11.05 6.53
C ASN A 496 -8.49 11.20 8.01
N TYR A 497 -9.22 10.54 8.90
CA TYR A 497 -8.97 10.52 10.34
C TYR A 497 -8.49 9.15 10.82
N PRO A 498 -7.75 9.09 11.93
CA PRO A 498 -7.49 7.83 12.61
C PRO A 498 -8.77 7.03 12.88
N GLY A 499 -8.80 5.76 12.47
CA GLY A 499 -9.96 4.88 12.53
C GLY A 499 -10.67 4.71 11.18
N ASP A 500 -10.43 5.59 10.21
CA ASP A 500 -10.97 5.43 8.87
C ASP A 500 -10.27 4.28 8.10
N THR A 501 -10.89 3.83 7.02
CA THR A 501 -10.23 3.05 5.98
C THR A 501 -10.41 3.79 4.66
N MET A 502 -9.31 4.16 4.02
CA MET A 502 -9.31 4.71 2.67
C MET A 502 -9.20 3.56 1.66
N VAL A 503 -10.02 3.59 0.61
CA VAL A 503 -9.94 2.65 -0.50
C VAL A 503 -9.58 3.41 -1.76
N LEU A 504 -8.38 3.15 -2.29
CA LEU A 504 -7.94 3.66 -3.58
C LEU A 504 -8.44 2.74 -4.70
N THR A 505 -8.95 3.32 -5.77
CA THR A 505 -9.30 2.67 -7.02
C THR A 505 -8.70 3.45 -8.19
N GLY A 506 -8.42 2.76 -9.30
CA GLY A 506 -7.80 3.34 -10.47
C GLY A 506 -8.47 2.88 -11.76
N THR A 507 -8.42 3.71 -12.80
CA THR A 507 -8.83 3.33 -14.15
C THR A 507 -7.88 3.96 -15.16
N ILE A 508 -7.39 3.17 -16.11
CA ILE A 508 -6.56 3.66 -17.20
C ILE A 508 -7.45 4.46 -18.16
N GLU A 509 -7.23 5.77 -18.27
CA GLU A 509 -8.02 6.67 -19.12
C GLU A 509 -7.40 6.89 -20.50
N ALA A 510 -6.08 6.79 -20.61
CA ALA A 510 -5.37 6.93 -21.88
C ALA A 510 -4.03 6.18 -21.85
N ILE A 511 -3.59 5.74 -23.03
CA ILE A 511 -2.30 5.11 -23.28
C ILE A 511 -1.68 5.78 -24.50
N ASP A 512 -0.45 6.28 -24.37
CA ASP A 512 0.37 6.82 -25.44
C ASP A 512 1.76 6.17 -25.40
N GLY A 513 2.03 5.28 -26.37
CA GLY A 513 3.25 4.48 -26.39
C GLY A 513 3.41 3.62 -25.13
N ASP A 514 4.44 3.89 -24.35
CA ASP A 514 4.76 3.22 -23.09
C ASP A 514 4.22 3.96 -21.85
N THR A 515 3.40 5.00 -22.06
CA THR A 515 2.94 5.89 -21.00
C THR A 515 1.42 5.82 -20.82
N ALA A 516 0.99 5.45 -19.62
CA ALA A 516 -0.40 5.41 -19.21
C ALA A 516 -0.79 6.66 -18.42
N THR A 517 -2.02 7.11 -18.61
CA THR A 517 -2.69 8.10 -17.76
C THR A 517 -3.80 7.40 -16.99
N VAL A 518 -3.68 7.38 -15.66
CA VAL A 518 -4.58 6.67 -14.75
C VAL A 518 -5.34 7.66 -13.90
N LYS A 519 -6.67 7.60 -13.94
CA LYS A 519 -7.50 8.29 -12.96
C LYS A 519 -7.53 7.50 -11.67
N VAL A 520 -7.28 8.20 -10.57
CA VAL A 520 -7.27 7.62 -9.22
C VAL A 520 -8.33 8.31 -8.37
N VAL A 521 -9.03 7.49 -7.60
CA VAL A 521 -10.03 7.91 -6.63
C VAL A 521 -9.71 7.25 -5.29
N GLY A 522 -9.84 7.98 -4.20
CA GLY A 522 -9.79 7.43 -2.84
C GLY A 522 -11.02 7.82 -2.06
N ASP A 523 -11.76 6.83 -1.58
CA ASP A 523 -12.98 7.01 -0.78
C ASP A 523 -12.76 6.51 0.66
N ASN A 524 -13.38 7.18 1.63
CA ASN A 524 -13.43 6.75 3.03
C ASN A 524 -14.89 6.78 3.56
N GLY A 525 -15.10 6.51 4.84
CA GLY A 525 -16.44 6.47 5.44
C GLY A 525 -17.18 7.83 5.45
N ILE A 526 -16.47 8.94 5.23
CA ILE A 526 -17.02 10.30 5.19
C ILE A 526 -17.33 10.72 3.74
N GLY A 527 -16.56 10.22 2.78
CA GLY A 527 -16.78 10.41 1.35
C GLY A 527 -15.48 10.38 0.54
N ARG A 528 -15.50 11.09 -0.59
CA ARG A 528 -14.36 11.19 -1.51
C ARG A 528 -13.18 11.92 -0.88
N HIS A 529 -12.15 11.20 -0.44
CA HIS A 529 -10.93 11.79 0.12
C HIS A 529 -10.06 12.41 -0.96
N VAL A 530 -9.80 11.68 -2.05
CA VAL A 530 -8.93 12.13 -3.13
C VAL A 530 -9.52 11.81 -4.49
N THR A 531 -9.34 12.71 -5.45
CA THR A 531 -9.51 12.45 -6.88
C THR A 531 -8.28 13.00 -7.58
N GLY A 532 -7.74 12.26 -8.53
CA GLY A 532 -6.57 12.70 -9.24
C GLY A 532 -6.30 11.92 -10.51
N THR A 533 -5.24 12.33 -11.19
CA THR A 533 -4.73 11.70 -12.40
C THR A 533 -3.23 11.49 -12.22
N VAL A 534 -2.74 10.32 -12.60
CA VAL A 534 -1.33 9.95 -12.55
C VAL A 534 -0.87 9.57 -13.95
N THR A 535 0.24 10.14 -14.40
CA THR A 535 0.92 9.74 -15.63
C THR A 535 2.12 8.89 -15.25
N VAL A 536 2.22 7.69 -15.82
CA VAL A 536 3.26 6.71 -15.52
C VAL A 536 3.79 6.10 -16.81
N THR A 537 5.11 6.08 -16.96
CA THR A 537 5.79 5.32 -18.03
C THR A 537 6.09 3.93 -17.49
N VAL A 538 5.76 2.89 -18.27
CA VAL A 538 6.00 1.50 -17.89
C VAL A 538 7.06 0.87 -18.79
N PRO A 539 7.87 -0.07 -18.29
CA PRO A 539 8.93 -0.71 -19.06
C PRO A 539 8.42 -1.75 -20.06
N LYS A 540 7.11 -2.07 -20.04
CA LYS A 540 6.45 -3.04 -20.94
C LYS A 540 5.67 -2.31 -22.06
N PRO A 541 5.43 -2.94 -23.23
CA PRO A 541 4.55 -2.37 -24.23
C PRO A 541 3.12 -2.27 -23.69
N LEU A 542 2.52 -1.08 -23.73
CA LEU A 542 1.08 -0.89 -23.55
C LEU A 542 0.42 -1.01 -24.92
N VAL A 543 -0.73 -1.67 -25.02
CA VAL A 543 -1.45 -1.79 -26.29
C VAL A 543 -2.47 -0.67 -26.37
N SER A 544 -2.25 0.26 -27.30
CA SER A 544 -3.29 1.20 -27.71
C SER A 544 -4.32 0.46 -28.57
N PRO A 545 -5.63 0.72 -28.45
CA PRO A 545 -6.62 -0.02 -29.23
C PRO A 545 -6.39 0.24 -30.72
N ALA A 546 -6.06 -0.83 -31.46
CA ALA A 546 -6.11 -0.77 -32.92
C ALA A 546 -7.57 -0.49 -33.34
N PRO A 547 -7.82 0.37 -34.32
CA PRO A 547 -9.16 0.59 -34.83
C PRO A 547 -9.70 -0.75 -35.36
N VAL A 548 -10.85 -1.18 -34.82
CA VAL A 548 -11.55 -2.38 -35.26
C VAL A 548 -12.02 -2.14 -36.70
N THR A 549 -11.26 -2.62 -37.68
CA THR A 549 -11.75 -2.83 -39.04
C THR A 549 -12.49 -4.16 -39.08
N LEU A 550 -13.81 -4.10 -38.95
CA LEU A 550 -14.67 -5.23 -39.35
C LEU A 550 -14.51 -5.42 -40.86
N SER A 551 -13.76 -6.44 -41.27
CA SER A 551 -13.86 -6.97 -42.63
C SER A 551 -15.10 -7.85 -42.72
N GLU A 552 -16.21 -7.25 -43.18
CA GLU A 552 -17.29 -8.03 -43.77
C GLU A 552 -16.78 -8.71 -45.06
N GLY A 553 -16.92 -10.03 -45.13
CA GLY A 553 -17.00 -10.75 -46.40
C GLY A 553 -15.99 -11.88 -46.61
N ALA A 554 -16.39 -13.09 -46.22
CA ALA A 554 -16.18 -14.31 -47.01
C ALA A 554 -16.99 -15.49 -46.42
N LEU A 555 -18.32 -15.41 -46.53
CA LEU A 555 -19.16 -16.58 -46.67
C LEU A 555 -19.82 -16.50 -48.04
N ARG A 556 -19.13 -17.05 -49.05
CA ARG A 556 -19.66 -17.79 -50.20
C ARG A 556 -18.53 -18.27 -51.10
#